data_AF-C3UUG9-F1
#
_entry.id   AF-C3UUG9-F1
#
_cell.length_a   1.000
_cell.length_b   1.000
_cell.length_c   1.000
_cell.angle_alpha   90.00
_cell.angle_beta   90.00
_cell.angle_gamma   90.00
#
_symmetry.space_group_name_H-M   'P 1'
#
loop_
_entity.id
_entity.type
_entity.pdbx_description
1 polymer ?
#
loop_
_entity_poly.entity_id
_entity_poly.type
_entity_poly.pdbx_seq_one_letter_code
_entity_poly.pdbx_strand_id
1 'polypeptide(L)'
;MSDNEGSVPTEGIDYGDTMVVWPSTGRIPGGDVKPGGSSGLAPSMPPGWGDYSPQGIALVQSVLFPGIIRRIILDKELEEGDWSGWSVSVHSPWGNEKVSAARTVLENGLRGGLPEPSRPAAVSFARLEPASGNEQKIIRLMVTQQLEQVTDIPASQLPAAGNNVPVKYRLTDLMQNGTQYMAIIGGIPMTVPIVDAVPVPDRSRPGTNIKDVYSAPVSPNLPDLVLSVGQMNTPVRSNPEIQEDGVISETGNYVEAGYTMSSNNHDVIVRFPEGSGVSPLYISAVEILDSNSLSQRQEAENNAKDDFRVKKEQENDEKTVLTKTSEVIISVGDKVGEYLGDKYKALSREIAENINNFQGKTIRSYDDAMSSINKLMANPSLKINAPDKEAIVNAWKAFNAEDMGNKFAALGKTFKAADYAIKANNIREKSIEGYQTGNWGPLMLEVESWVISGMASAVALSLFSLTLGSALIAFGLSSTVVGFVGVVIAGAIGAFIDDKFVDELNHKIIK
;
A
#
# COMPACT_ATOMS: atom_id res chain seq x y z
N MET A 1 13.99 2.77 -21.63
CA MET A 1 13.85 3.82 -20.61
C MET A 1 12.98 3.22 -19.53
N SER A 2 13.57 2.89 -18.39
CA SER A 2 12.92 2.18 -17.30
C SER A 2 12.33 3.20 -16.34
N ASP A 3 11.03 3.44 -16.45
CA ASP A 3 10.27 4.17 -15.44
C ASP A 3 9.96 3.20 -14.31
N ASN A 4 10.98 2.92 -13.52
CA ASN A 4 10.84 2.26 -12.23
C ASN A 4 10.66 3.36 -11.20
N GLU A 5 9.50 4.03 -11.22
CA GLU A 5 9.03 4.81 -10.08
C GLU A 5 8.63 3.81 -8.98
N GLY A 6 9.65 3.25 -8.34
CA GLY A 6 9.48 2.60 -7.06
C GLY A 6 8.90 3.63 -6.10
N SER A 7 7.77 3.28 -5.48
CA SER A 7 7.23 3.99 -4.32
C SER A 7 8.38 4.26 -3.35
N VAL A 8 8.74 5.54 -3.19
CA VAL A 8 9.73 5.95 -2.20
C VAL A 8 9.17 5.54 -0.83
N PRO A 9 9.86 4.68 -0.05
CA PRO A 9 9.40 4.34 1.29
C PRO A 9 9.28 5.64 2.09
N THR A 10 8.12 5.86 2.72
CA THR A 10 7.96 6.89 3.75
C THR A 10 9.07 6.74 4.77
N GLU A 11 9.69 7.85 5.19
CA GLU A 11 10.74 7.90 6.20
C GLU A 11 10.29 7.30 7.55
N GLY A 12 10.28 5.98 7.68
CA GLY A 12 9.91 5.28 8.92
C GLY A 12 8.45 5.43 9.37
N ILE A 13 7.58 6.13 8.65
CA ILE A 13 6.15 6.23 9.00
C ILE A 13 5.35 5.21 8.19
N ASP A 14 4.89 4.15 8.84
CA ASP A 14 4.13 3.07 8.21
C ASP A 14 2.65 3.11 8.66
N TYR A 15 1.78 3.57 7.76
CA TYR A 15 0.31 3.55 7.91
C TYR A 15 -0.29 2.22 7.44
N GLY A 16 0.42 1.11 7.64
CA GLY A 16 0.10 -0.18 7.06
C GLY A 16 0.34 -0.21 5.54
N ASP A 17 1.42 0.42 5.06
CA ASP A 17 1.85 0.46 3.64
C ASP A 17 0.81 0.93 2.61
N THR A 18 -0.24 1.65 3.02
CA THR A 18 -1.39 1.95 2.14
C THR A 18 -1.57 3.44 1.78
N MET A 19 -0.73 4.34 2.27
CA MET A 19 -0.83 5.77 1.97
C MET A 19 0.37 6.25 1.14
N VAL A 20 0.12 7.04 0.10
CA VAL A 20 1.16 7.69 -0.70
C VAL A 20 1.50 9.07 -0.10
N VAL A 21 2.74 9.53 -0.25
CA VAL A 21 3.13 10.87 0.22
C VAL A 21 2.56 11.91 -0.74
N TRP A 22 1.82 12.87 -0.20
CA TRP A 22 1.50 14.12 -0.89
C TRP A 22 2.57 15.17 -0.52
N PRO A 23 3.38 15.63 -1.48
CA PRO A 23 4.43 16.60 -1.20
C PRO A 23 3.79 17.94 -0.90
N SER A 24 3.74 18.31 0.38
CA SER A 24 3.25 19.62 0.77
C SER A 24 4.17 20.67 0.20
N THR A 25 3.59 21.62 -0.53
CA THR A 25 4.35 22.76 -1.04
C THR A 25 4.78 23.72 0.07
N GLY A 26 4.26 23.52 1.30
CA GLY A 26 4.62 24.20 2.54
C GLY A 26 4.91 25.69 2.35
N ARG A 27 4.02 26.59 2.77
CA ARG A 27 4.44 27.98 2.98
C ARG A 27 5.39 28.03 4.18
N ILE A 28 6.67 27.79 3.92
CA ILE A 28 7.76 28.31 4.74
C ILE A 28 7.95 29.75 4.24
N PRO A 29 7.61 30.77 5.03
CA PRO A 29 7.95 32.14 4.67
C PRO A 29 9.49 32.28 4.63
N GLY A 30 10.06 32.28 3.42
CA GLY A 30 11.51 32.30 3.18
C GLY A 30 12.09 30.88 3.11
N GLY A 31 12.69 30.51 1.97
CA GLY A 31 13.04 29.12 1.65
C GLY A 31 13.97 28.40 2.63
N ASP A 32 14.05 27.08 2.45
CA ASP A 32 14.90 26.10 3.16
C ASP A 32 15.43 26.56 4.53
N VAL A 33 14.62 26.35 5.56
CA VAL A 33 15.12 26.45 6.94
C VAL A 33 16.17 25.35 7.13
N LYS A 34 17.45 25.72 7.07
CA LYS A 34 18.53 24.85 7.53
C LYS A 34 18.30 24.50 8.99
N PRO A 35 18.76 23.32 9.47
CA PRO A 35 18.68 22.97 10.89
C PRO A 35 19.25 24.10 11.75
N GLY A 36 18.39 24.72 12.57
CA GLY A 36 18.74 25.88 13.40
C GLY A 36 18.42 27.28 12.82
N GLY A 37 17.65 27.41 11.74
CA GLY A 37 17.19 28.69 11.19
C GLY A 37 15.81 29.13 11.70
N SER A 38 15.60 30.45 11.83
CA SER A 38 14.32 31.07 12.18
C SER A 38 13.37 31.11 10.97
N SER A 39 12.06 31.10 11.21
CA SER A 39 11.08 31.35 10.15
C SER A 39 11.11 32.83 9.75
N GLY A 40 11.58 33.15 8.54
CA GLY A 40 11.31 34.38 7.79
C GLY A 40 11.42 35.74 8.50
N LEU A 41 12.44 36.52 8.11
CA LEU A 41 12.97 37.77 8.69
C LEU A 41 13.99 37.49 9.80
N ALA A 42 15.23 37.94 9.59
CA ALA A 42 16.23 37.92 10.65
C ALA A 42 15.79 38.95 11.71
N PRO A 43 15.66 38.56 12.99
CA PRO A 43 15.23 39.49 14.02
C PRO A 43 16.24 40.65 14.10
N SER A 44 15.74 41.86 14.35
CA SER A 44 16.57 43.08 14.40
C SER A 44 17.63 43.03 15.51
N MET A 45 17.44 42.15 16.50
CA MET A 45 18.37 41.84 17.58
C MET A 45 18.40 40.33 17.86
N PRO A 46 19.48 39.78 18.45
CA PRO A 46 19.56 38.35 18.74
C PRO A 46 18.40 37.85 19.63
N PRO A 47 17.94 36.59 19.45
CA PRO A 47 16.90 36.00 20.29
C PRO A 47 17.24 36.07 21.79
N GLY A 48 16.23 36.32 22.63
CA GLY A 48 16.40 36.48 24.08
C GLY A 48 16.75 37.90 24.56
N TRP A 49 16.60 38.93 23.71
CA TRP A 49 16.71 40.35 24.11
C TRP A 49 15.53 40.90 24.92
N GLY A 50 14.37 40.25 24.85
CA GLY A 50 13.15 40.66 25.55
C GLY A 50 13.12 40.24 27.02
N ASP A 51 12.02 40.55 27.70
CA ASP A 51 11.79 40.19 29.12
C ASP A 51 11.32 38.73 29.26
N TYR A 52 12.19 37.81 28.87
CA TYR A 52 11.95 36.36 28.93
C TYR A 52 12.99 35.67 29.82
N SER A 53 12.69 34.45 30.25
CA SER A 53 13.60 33.66 31.09
C SER A 53 14.95 33.49 30.38
N PRO A 54 16.09 33.70 31.06
CA PRO A 54 17.42 33.54 30.46
C PRO A 54 17.82 32.06 30.22
N GLN A 55 16.91 31.12 30.47
CA GLN A 55 17.18 29.68 30.39
C GLN A 55 17.39 29.18 28.95
N GLY A 56 17.00 29.94 27.93
CA GLY A 56 17.31 29.62 26.53
C GLY A 56 16.24 28.83 25.78
N ILE A 57 15.01 28.80 26.28
CA ILE A 57 13.85 28.17 25.64
C ILE A 57 12.79 29.21 25.33
N ALA A 58 12.05 29.02 24.25
CA ALA A 58 10.89 29.85 23.92
C ALA A 58 9.82 29.72 25.02
N LEU A 59 8.91 30.69 25.10
CA LEU A 59 7.80 30.68 26.05
C LEU A 59 6.98 29.40 25.92
N VAL A 60 6.48 28.92 27.07
CA VAL A 60 5.51 27.81 27.11
C VAL A 60 4.17 28.35 26.65
N GLN A 61 3.89 28.22 25.36
CA GLN A 61 2.79 28.91 24.70
C GLN A 61 1.42 28.25 24.91
N SER A 62 1.41 26.97 25.31
CA SER A 62 0.18 26.18 25.40
C SER A 62 0.33 24.95 26.31
N VAL A 63 -0.79 24.29 26.61
CA VAL A 63 -0.88 23.06 27.40
C VAL A 63 -1.48 21.94 26.53
N LEU A 64 -0.75 20.83 26.39
CA LEU A 64 -1.18 19.62 25.70
C LEU A 64 -1.87 18.69 26.70
N PHE A 65 -3.21 18.69 26.66
CA PHE A 65 -4.03 17.67 27.29
C PHE A 65 -4.29 16.52 26.31
N PRO A 66 -4.27 15.25 26.75
CA PRO A 66 -4.61 14.12 25.90
C PRO A 66 -5.98 14.27 25.23
N GLY A 67 -6.03 14.08 23.91
CA GLY A 67 -7.24 14.13 23.09
C GLY A 67 -7.77 15.53 22.74
N ILE A 68 -7.15 16.60 23.25
CA ILE A 68 -7.54 17.99 22.95
C ILE A 68 -6.54 18.58 21.95
N ILE A 69 -7.04 19.02 20.79
CA ILE A 69 -6.22 19.65 19.75
C ILE A 69 -5.77 21.03 20.25
N ARG A 70 -4.51 21.38 20.00
CA ARG A 70 -3.95 22.71 20.26
C ARG A 70 -3.30 23.29 19.03
N ARG A 71 -3.51 24.59 18.80
CA ARG A 71 -2.85 25.35 17.72
C ARG A 71 -1.52 25.90 18.24
N ILE A 72 -0.42 25.33 17.78
CA ILE A 72 0.95 25.64 18.21
C ILE A 72 1.67 26.42 17.11
N ILE A 73 2.35 27.50 17.50
CA ILE A 73 3.00 28.46 16.59
C ILE A 73 4.51 28.39 16.80
N LEU A 74 5.26 28.19 15.72
CA LEU A 74 6.72 28.29 15.75
C LEU A 74 7.15 29.76 15.83
N ASP A 75 8.18 30.06 16.65
CA ASP A 75 8.72 31.40 16.82
C ASP A 75 7.62 32.42 17.19
N LYS A 76 6.68 32.02 18.06
CA LYS A 76 5.46 32.78 18.38
C LYS A 76 5.77 34.23 18.76
N GLU A 77 6.71 34.43 19.68
CA GLU A 77 7.06 35.74 20.24
C GLU A 77 8.51 36.17 19.92
N LEU A 78 9.08 35.63 18.85
CA LEU A 78 10.48 35.91 18.47
C LEU A 78 10.73 37.42 18.21
N GLU A 79 9.79 38.09 17.54
CA GLU A 79 9.88 39.53 17.24
C GLU A 79 9.63 40.40 18.48
N GLU A 80 8.91 39.88 19.49
CA GLU A 80 8.75 40.52 20.80
C GLU A 80 9.94 40.28 21.73
N GLY A 81 10.83 39.38 21.33
CA GLY A 81 12.16 39.19 21.88
C GLY A 81 12.42 37.95 22.70
N ASP A 82 11.56 36.96 22.52
CA ASP A 82 11.73 35.63 23.05
C ASP A 82 12.88 34.86 22.36
N TRP A 83 13.13 33.65 22.86
CA TRP A 83 14.03 32.69 22.25
C TRP A 83 13.38 32.02 21.03
N SER A 84 14.21 31.55 20.11
CA SER A 84 13.75 30.78 18.94
C SER A 84 13.17 29.43 19.32
N GLY A 85 12.21 28.96 18.52
CA GLY A 85 11.59 27.66 18.63
C GLY A 85 10.16 27.72 19.16
N TRP A 86 9.80 26.68 19.92
CA TRP A 86 8.43 26.44 20.38
C TRP A 86 8.45 25.53 21.61
N SER A 87 7.70 25.93 22.63
CA SER A 87 7.59 25.19 23.89
C SER A 87 6.14 24.99 24.30
N VAL A 88 5.83 23.80 24.80
CA VAL A 88 4.50 23.43 25.29
C VAL A 88 4.59 22.72 26.64
N SER A 89 3.55 22.82 27.45
CA SER A 89 3.40 22.07 28.69
C SER A 89 2.66 20.77 28.43
N VAL A 90 3.14 19.65 28.95
CA VAL A 90 2.43 18.36 28.90
C VAL A 90 1.65 18.18 30.19
N HIS A 91 0.39 17.77 30.08
CA HIS A 91 -0.48 17.61 31.24
C HIS A 91 -1.19 16.25 31.29
N SER A 92 -1.53 15.80 32.50
CA SER A 92 -2.39 14.64 32.72
C SER A 92 -3.82 14.86 32.17
N PRO A 93 -4.59 13.79 31.92
CA PRO A 93 -5.95 13.88 31.39
C PRO A 93 -6.83 14.89 32.14
N TRP A 94 -7.40 15.83 31.39
CA TRP A 94 -8.31 16.87 31.89
C TRP A 94 -9.08 17.49 30.73
N GLY A 95 -10.27 18.01 31.00
CA GLY A 95 -11.10 18.71 30.01
C GLY A 95 -11.95 17.77 29.15
N ASN A 96 -12.68 18.35 28.20
CA ASN A 96 -13.59 17.62 27.31
C ASN A 96 -12.89 17.32 25.98
N GLU A 97 -12.47 16.07 25.78
CA GLU A 97 -11.85 15.60 24.52
C GLU A 97 -12.85 14.91 23.58
N LYS A 98 -12.51 14.80 22.29
CA LYS A 98 -13.39 14.21 21.24
C LYS A 98 -12.88 12.91 20.64
N VAL A 99 -11.64 12.51 20.95
CA VAL A 99 -11.01 11.30 20.41
C VAL A 99 -11.71 10.04 20.94
N SER A 100 -12.15 10.00 22.21
CA SER A 100 -12.88 8.85 22.76
C SER A 100 -14.22 8.58 22.06
N ALA A 101 -14.95 9.64 21.71
CA ALA A 101 -16.20 9.51 20.96
C ALA A 101 -15.95 8.93 19.56
N ALA A 102 -14.97 9.46 18.83
CA ALA A 102 -14.60 8.96 17.51
C ALA A 102 -14.06 7.52 17.57
N ARG A 103 -13.28 7.17 18.61
CA ARG A 103 -12.80 5.81 18.84
C ARG A 103 -13.94 4.82 19.05
N THR A 104 -14.96 5.20 19.81
CA THR A 104 -16.14 4.36 20.04
C THR A 104 -16.86 4.06 18.72
N VAL A 105 -16.99 5.05 17.82
CA VAL A 105 -17.56 4.85 16.49
C VAL A 105 -16.68 3.92 15.65
N LEU A 106 -15.35 4.11 15.70
CA LEU A 106 -14.38 3.30 14.97
C LEU A 106 -14.45 1.83 15.42
N GLU A 107 -14.42 1.56 16.73
CA GLU A 107 -14.52 0.21 17.30
C GLU A 107 -15.83 -0.48 16.93
N ASN A 108 -16.95 0.24 16.97
CA ASN A 108 -18.25 -0.31 16.57
C ASN A 108 -18.30 -0.61 15.06
N GLY A 109 -17.75 0.27 14.22
CA GLY A 109 -17.67 0.05 12.78
C GLY A 109 -16.80 -1.15 12.42
N LEU A 110 -15.65 -1.31 13.08
CA LEU A 110 -14.72 -2.42 12.86
C LEU A 110 -15.34 -3.80 13.11
N ARG A 111 -16.35 -3.91 13.99
CA ARG A 111 -17.10 -5.16 14.19
C ARG A 111 -17.89 -5.58 12.95
N GLY A 112 -18.23 -4.64 12.07
CA GLY A 112 -18.87 -4.88 10.78
C GLY A 112 -17.91 -5.14 9.63
N GLY A 113 -16.59 -5.11 9.89
CA GLY A 113 -15.54 -5.19 8.87
C GLY A 113 -14.99 -3.82 8.47
N LEU A 114 -13.87 -3.85 7.73
CA LEU A 114 -13.25 -2.64 7.18
C LEU A 114 -14.10 -2.10 6.01
N PRO A 115 -14.21 -0.76 5.82
CA PRO A 115 -14.87 -0.18 4.67
C PRO A 115 -14.22 -0.63 3.35
N GLU A 116 -12.89 -0.67 3.36
CA GLU A 116 -12.06 -1.21 2.29
C GLU A 116 -11.10 -2.25 2.89
N PRO A 117 -11.23 -3.54 2.55
CA PRO A 117 -10.36 -4.58 3.08
C PRO A 117 -8.88 -4.24 2.85
N SER A 118 -8.01 -4.56 3.81
CA SER A 118 -6.56 -4.26 3.81
C SER A 118 -6.18 -2.78 3.93
N ARG A 119 -7.14 -1.87 4.10
CA ARG A 119 -6.88 -0.45 4.38
C ARG A 119 -7.42 -0.05 5.77
N PRO A 120 -6.85 0.96 6.44
CA PRO A 120 -7.36 1.41 7.72
C PRO A 120 -8.75 2.06 7.57
N ALA A 121 -9.56 1.95 8.61
CA ALA A 121 -10.77 2.74 8.76
C ALA A 121 -10.47 4.02 9.54
N ALA A 122 -11.34 5.02 9.41
CA ALA A 122 -11.20 6.32 10.04
C ALA A 122 -12.52 6.87 10.60
N VAL A 123 -12.42 7.71 11.62
CA VAL A 123 -13.51 8.53 12.14
C VAL A 123 -12.96 9.91 12.51
N SER A 124 -13.56 10.98 11.99
CA SER A 124 -13.16 12.35 12.36
C SER A 124 -13.58 12.71 13.78
N PHE A 125 -12.75 13.51 14.46
CA PHE A 125 -13.04 14.10 15.78
C PHE A 125 -12.93 15.63 15.79
N ALA A 126 -12.43 16.23 14.70
CA ALA A 126 -12.58 17.65 14.42
C ALA A 126 -12.55 17.92 12.91
N ARG A 127 -13.20 19.00 12.50
CA ARG A 127 -13.12 19.58 11.15
C ARG A 127 -12.29 20.85 11.19
N LEU A 128 -11.47 21.05 10.16
CA LEU A 128 -10.56 22.19 10.08
C LEU A 128 -11.08 23.22 9.09
N GLU A 129 -11.08 24.48 9.51
CA GLU A 129 -11.21 25.60 8.58
C GLU A 129 -9.88 25.77 7.83
N PRO A 130 -9.91 26.10 6.52
CA PRO A 130 -8.70 26.29 5.75
C PRO A 130 -7.87 27.43 6.31
N ALA A 131 -6.55 27.28 6.28
CA ALA A 131 -5.63 28.37 6.58
C ALA A 131 -5.86 29.53 5.60
N SER A 132 -5.70 30.76 6.08
CA SER A 132 -5.89 31.96 5.24
C SER A 132 -4.88 32.09 4.09
N GLY A 133 -3.78 31.33 4.16
CA GLY A 133 -2.64 31.41 3.24
C GLY A 133 -1.70 32.58 3.51
N ASN A 134 -2.13 33.64 4.21
CA ASN A 134 -1.33 34.84 4.45
C ASN A 134 -0.59 34.85 5.79
N GLU A 135 -0.51 33.70 6.46
CA GLU A 135 0.15 33.56 7.74
C GLU A 135 1.67 33.63 7.57
N GLN A 136 2.33 34.49 8.36
CA GLN A 136 3.80 34.62 8.38
C GLN A 136 4.46 33.61 9.33
N LYS A 137 3.68 32.95 10.19
CA LYS A 137 4.17 31.99 11.18
C LYS A 137 3.80 30.58 10.74
N ILE A 138 4.71 29.64 11.01
CA ILE A 138 4.42 28.22 10.81
C ILE A 138 3.54 27.75 11.97
N ILE A 139 2.39 27.17 11.63
CA ILE A 139 1.43 26.65 12.59
C ILE A 139 1.33 25.12 12.45
N ARG A 140 1.20 24.43 13.58
CA ARG A 140 0.88 23.01 13.68
C ARG A 140 -0.25 22.78 14.66
N LEU A 141 -1.20 21.94 14.28
CA LEU A 141 -2.17 21.36 15.20
C LEU A 141 -1.52 20.17 15.88
N MET A 142 -1.43 20.21 17.20
CA MET A 142 -0.88 19.12 17.99
C MET A 142 -1.97 18.45 18.81
N VAL A 143 -1.98 17.12 18.81
CA VAL A 143 -2.83 16.29 19.68
C VAL A 143 -2.00 15.21 20.32
N THR A 144 -2.25 14.93 21.60
CA THR A 144 -1.48 13.95 22.37
C THR A 144 -2.37 12.81 22.85
N GLN A 145 -1.77 11.65 23.12
CA GLN A 145 -2.43 10.51 23.75
C GLN A 145 -1.46 9.82 24.71
N GLN A 146 -2.00 9.19 25.76
CA GLN A 146 -1.22 8.30 26.61
C GLN A 146 -0.85 7.02 25.83
N LEU A 147 0.28 6.40 26.16
CA LEU A 147 0.82 5.25 25.43
C LEU A 147 -0.21 4.12 25.26
N GLU A 148 -0.88 3.73 26.36
CA GLU A 148 -1.86 2.66 26.43
C GLU A 148 -3.12 2.92 25.58
N GLN A 149 -3.36 4.18 25.20
CA GLN A 149 -4.49 4.55 24.35
C GLN A 149 -4.22 4.28 22.88
N VAL A 150 -2.96 4.14 22.46
CA VAL A 150 -2.57 3.93 21.05
C VAL A 150 -1.89 2.58 20.81
N THR A 151 -1.32 1.94 21.83
CA THR A 151 -0.69 0.61 21.72
C THR A 151 -0.94 -0.23 22.97
N ASP A 152 -0.83 -1.56 22.81
CA ASP A 152 -0.82 -2.52 23.92
C ASP A 152 0.62 -2.87 24.37
N ILE A 153 1.64 -2.35 23.68
CA ILE A 153 3.04 -2.53 24.05
C ILE A 153 3.34 -1.67 25.30
N PRO A 154 3.76 -2.27 26.43
CA PRO A 154 4.06 -1.50 27.63
C PRO A 154 5.33 -0.67 27.44
N ALA A 155 5.44 0.45 28.18
CA ALA A 155 6.57 1.38 28.10
C ALA A 155 7.94 0.70 28.25
N SER A 156 8.04 -0.34 29.08
CA SER A 156 9.27 -1.11 29.32
C SER A 156 9.70 -2.01 28.15
N GLN A 157 8.83 -2.23 27.17
CA GLN A 157 9.08 -3.07 25.99
C GLN A 157 9.14 -2.25 24.70
N LEU A 158 9.13 -0.92 24.80
CA LEU A 158 9.30 -0.08 23.62
C LEU A 158 10.67 -0.32 22.99
N PRO A 159 10.74 -0.47 21.65
CA PRO A 159 11.99 -0.48 20.91
C PRO A 159 12.89 0.73 21.21
N ALA A 160 14.16 0.63 20.80
CA ALA A 160 15.05 1.78 20.81
C ALA A 160 14.55 2.87 19.85
N ALA A 161 14.82 4.14 20.17
CA ALA A 161 14.48 5.25 19.28
C ALA A 161 15.08 5.06 17.87
N GLY A 162 14.37 5.59 16.86
CA GLY A 162 14.64 5.33 15.45
C GLY A 162 14.06 4.01 14.92
N ASN A 163 13.36 3.24 15.76
CA ASN A 163 12.57 2.08 15.33
C ASN A 163 11.08 2.34 15.49
N ASN A 164 10.27 1.56 14.78
CA ASN A 164 8.83 1.62 14.87
C ASN A 164 8.28 0.65 15.92
N VAL A 165 7.17 1.04 16.54
CA VAL A 165 6.40 0.18 17.44
C VAL A 165 5.00 -0.08 16.88
N PRO A 166 4.47 -1.31 16.98
CA PRO A 166 3.09 -1.62 16.61
C PRO A 166 2.09 -0.79 17.41
N VAL A 167 1.07 -0.27 16.73
CA VAL A 167 -0.02 0.51 17.32
C VAL A 167 -1.39 0.03 16.84
N LYS A 168 -2.41 0.20 17.67
CA LYS A 168 -3.83 -0.10 17.38
C LYS A 168 -4.60 1.12 16.87
N TYR A 169 -4.19 2.32 17.27
CA TYR A 169 -4.79 3.58 16.86
C TYR A 169 -3.72 4.61 16.53
N ARG A 170 -4.01 5.44 15.53
CA ARG A 170 -3.23 6.65 15.22
C ARG A 170 -4.18 7.82 15.06
N LEU A 171 -3.70 9.02 15.39
CA LEU A 171 -4.40 10.27 15.19
C LEU A 171 -3.64 11.02 14.09
N THR A 172 -4.31 11.21 12.96
CA THR A 172 -3.77 11.87 11.78
C THR A 172 -4.85 12.75 11.18
N ASP A 173 -4.56 13.42 10.07
CA ASP A 173 -5.55 14.14 9.32
C ASP A 173 -6.21 13.28 8.23
N LEU A 174 -7.35 13.75 7.74
CA LEU A 174 -8.15 13.07 6.75
C LEU A 174 -8.75 14.08 5.77
N MET A 175 -8.53 13.86 4.48
CA MET A 175 -9.16 14.64 3.42
C MET A 175 -10.51 14.02 3.02
N GLN A 176 -11.56 14.83 3.06
CA GLN A 176 -12.92 14.42 2.70
C GLN A 176 -13.64 15.55 1.98
N ASN A 177 -13.99 15.33 0.71
CA ASN A 177 -14.76 16.27 -0.12
C ASN A 177 -14.16 17.69 -0.15
N GLY A 178 -12.83 17.78 -0.28
CA GLY A 178 -12.10 19.04 -0.31
C GLY A 178 -11.95 19.74 1.04
N THR A 179 -12.38 19.09 2.13
CA THR A 179 -12.23 19.59 3.51
C THR A 179 -11.25 18.71 4.28
N GLN A 180 -10.41 19.33 5.11
CA GLN A 180 -9.48 18.63 6.00
C GLN A 180 -10.13 18.39 7.36
N TYR A 181 -9.94 17.18 7.90
CA TYR A 181 -10.41 16.77 9.21
C TYR A 181 -9.24 16.22 10.03
N MET A 182 -9.36 16.26 11.35
CA MET A 182 -8.56 15.44 12.27
C MET A 182 -9.32 14.14 12.53
N ALA A 183 -8.67 12.99 12.40
CA ALA A 183 -9.30 11.68 12.49
C ALA A 183 -8.46 10.67 13.28
N ILE A 184 -9.16 9.76 13.94
CA ILE A 184 -8.57 8.54 14.50
C ILE A 184 -8.68 7.43 13.44
N ILE A 185 -7.58 6.71 13.21
CA ILE A 185 -7.52 5.59 12.27
C ILE A 185 -7.18 4.28 12.99
N GLY A 186 -7.61 3.15 12.43
CA GLY A 186 -7.33 1.81 12.97
C GLY A 186 -7.94 0.67 12.15
N GLY A 187 -7.72 -0.56 12.62
CA GLY A 187 -8.33 -1.78 12.05
C GLY A 187 -7.42 -2.65 11.20
N ILE A 188 -6.22 -2.17 10.87
CA ILE A 188 -5.13 -2.95 10.27
C ILE A 188 -3.87 -2.84 11.14
N PRO A 189 -2.87 -3.72 10.98
CA PRO A 189 -1.55 -3.51 11.56
C PRO A 189 -0.96 -2.17 11.09
N MET A 190 -0.60 -1.32 12.04
CA MET A 190 0.05 -0.03 11.79
C MET A 190 1.24 0.12 12.74
N THR A 191 2.20 0.96 12.38
CA THR A 191 3.34 1.25 13.25
C THR A 191 3.59 2.75 13.37
N VAL A 192 4.25 3.16 14.46
CA VAL A 192 4.63 4.56 14.75
C VAL A 192 6.09 4.61 15.19
N PRO A 193 6.88 5.59 14.71
CA PRO A 193 8.27 5.75 15.14
C PRO A 193 8.41 6.18 16.60
N ILE A 194 9.44 5.66 17.26
CA ILE A 194 9.86 6.08 18.60
C ILE A 194 10.97 7.12 18.49
N VAL A 195 10.82 8.22 19.22
CA VAL A 195 11.84 9.27 19.36
C VAL A 195 12.21 9.47 20.82
N ASP A 196 13.47 9.78 21.10
CA ASP A 196 13.93 10.08 22.45
C ASP A 196 13.82 11.57 22.74
N ALA A 197 13.26 11.89 23.90
CA ALA A 197 13.32 13.22 24.47
C ALA A 197 14.66 13.44 25.18
N VAL A 198 15.27 14.61 24.99
CA VAL A 198 16.59 14.96 25.52
C VAL A 198 16.46 16.11 26.53
N PRO A 199 17.14 16.08 27.70
CA PRO A 199 17.13 17.20 28.64
C PRO A 199 17.67 18.49 28.00
N VAL A 200 16.99 19.62 28.23
CA VAL A 200 17.39 20.91 27.64
C VAL A 200 18.39 21.63 28.54
N PRO A 201 19.55 22.08 28.03
CA PRO A 201 20.53 22.85 28.81
C PRO A 201 19.99 24.19 29.31
N ASP A 202 20.34 24.57 30.55
CA ASP A 202 19.98 25.88 31.11
C ASP A 202 21.06 26.92 30.75
N ARG A 203 20.73 27.85 29.83
CA ARG A 203 21.68 28.90 29.41
C ARG A 203 22.03 29.90 30.52
N SER A 204 21.17 30.04 31.53
CA SER A 204 21.42 30.91 32.69
C SER A 204 22.36 30.25 33.71
N ARG A 205 22.49 28.91 33.66
CA ARG A 205 23.32 28.11 34.56
C ARG A 205 24.11 27.05 33.77
N PRO A 206 25.21 27.45 33.12
CA PRO A 206 26.02 26.55 32.31
C PRO A 206 26.47 25.30 33.08
N GLY A 207 26.39 24.14 32.43
CA GLY A 207 26.68 22.83 33.05
C GLY A 207 25.49 22.18 33.75
N THR A 208 24.32 22.84 33.76
CA THR A 208 23.06 22.26 34.26
C THR A 208 22.00 22.20 33.16
N ASN A 209 21.01 21.34 33.35
CA ASN A 209 19.82 21.26 32.50
C ASN A 209 18.64 21.93 33.21
N ILE A 210 17.69 22.46 32.42
CA ILE A 210 16.43 22.96 32.92
C ILE A 210 15.66 21.78 33.51
N LYS A 211 15.27 21.90 34.78
CA LYS A 211 14.55 20.84 35.49
C LYS A 211 13.20 20.58 34.83
N ASP A 212 12.87 19.32 34.60
CA ASP A 212 11.59 18.85 34.05
C ASP A 212 11.23 19.45 32.68
N VAL A 213 12.26 19.75 31.86
CA VAL A 213 12.11 20.26 30.49
C VAL A 213 12.98 19.45 29.55
N TYR A 214 12.36 18.95 28.47
CA TYR A 214 12.99 18.09 27.47
C TYR A 214 12.69 18.61 26.06
N SER A 215 13.46 18.21 25.05
CA SER A 215 13.18 18.46 23.63
C SER A 215 13.04 17.16 22.86
N ALA A 216 12.14 17.10 21.89
CA ALA A 216 11.93 15.91 21.06
C ALA A 216 11.63 16.29 19.58
N PRO A 217 12.11 15.49 18.60
CA PRO A 217 11.83 15.71 17.19
C PRO A 217 10.41 15.23 16.83
N VAL A 218 9.42 16.11 16.99
CA VAL A 218 8.00 15.77 16.78
C VAL A 218 7.53 16.04 15.35
N SER A 219 7.94 17.17 14.76
CA SER A 219 7.46 17.59 13.43
C SER A 219 8.62 17.59 12.43
N PRO A 220 8.43 17.04 11.21
CA PRO A 220 9.47 16.97 10.20
C PRO A 220 9.82 18.36 9.72
N ASN A 221 11.09 18.56 9.38
CA ASN A 221 11.63 19.82 8.85
C ASN A 221 11.52 21.04 9.79
N LEU A 222 11.09 20.85 11.04
CA LEU A 222 10.98 21.89 12.07
C LEU A 222 11.94 21.58 13.24
N PRO A 223 12.37 22.58 14.02
CA PRO A 223 13.20 22.33 15.20
C PRO A 223 12.47 21.46 16.23
N ASP A 224 13.22 20.79 17.10
CA ASP A 224 12.67 19.97 18.18
C ASP A 224 11.65 20.76 19.02
N LEU A 225 10.56 20.10 19.37
CA LEU A 225 9.54 20.64 20.26
C LEU A 225 10.03 20.56 21.70
N VAL A 226 9.99 21.68 22.42
CA VAL A 226 10.29 21.69 23.85
C VAL A 226 9.05 21.30 24.66
N LEU A 227 9.20 20.27 25.49
CA LEU A 227 8.18 19.66 26.34
C LEU A 227 8.50 19.97 27.81
N SER A 228 7.71 20.85 28.42
CA SER A 228 7.73 21.11 29.85
C SER A 228 6.78 20.15 30.57
N VAL A 229 7.31 19.31 31.45
CA VAL A 229 6.55 18.25 32.13
C VAL A 229 6.42 18.47 33.64
N GLY A 230 7.09 19.50 34.18
CA GLY A 230 7.13 19.76 35.62
C GLY A 230 5.79 20.11 36.27
N GLN A 231 4.79 20.52 35.47
CA GLN A 231 3.46 20.92 35.94
C GLN A 231 2.36 19.91 35.59
N MET A 232 2.72 18.69 35.19
CA MET A 232 1.80 17.70 34.61
C MET A 232 0.57 17.36 35.46
N ASN A 233 0.67 17.48 36.79
CA ASN A 233 -0.41 17.13 37.74
C ASN A 233 -0.92 18.34 38.53
N THR A 234 -0.67 19.56 38.06
CA THR A 234 -1.13 20.76 38.75
C THR A 234 -2.65 20.93 38.59
N PRO A 235 -3.39 21.44 39.60
CA PRO A 235 -4.83 21.64 39.47
C PRO A 235 -5.17 22.67 38.38
N VAL A 236 -5.90 22.26 37.35
CA VAL A 236 -6.40 23.14 36.29
C VAL A 236 -7.82 23.58 36.64
N ARG A 237 -8.03 24.91 36.76
CA ARG A 237 -9.32 25.53 37.12
C ARG A 237 -9.93 26.38 35.99
N SER A 238 -9.43 26.25 34.78
CA SER A 238 -9.95 26.91 33.59
C SER A 238 -11.19 26.19 33.03
N ASN A 239 -11.82 26.79 32.03
CA ASN A 239 -12.95 26.19 31.33
C ASN A 239 -12.56 24.84 30.69
N PRO A 240 -13.27 23.72 30.97
CA PRO A 240 -12.93 22.40 30.41
C PRO A 240 -13.17 22.29 28.90
N GLU A 241 -13.95 23.21 28.33
CA GLU A 241 -14.09 23.39 26.88
C GLU A 241 -12.95 24.27 26.37
N ILE A 242 -12.01 23.64 25.70
CA ILE A 242 -10.91 24.29 25.00
C ILE A 242 -11.30 24.41 23.52
N GLN A 243 -11.47 25.65 23.06
CA GLN A 243 -11.77 25.96 21.66
C GLN A 243 -10.55 26.60 21.01
N GLU A 244 -10.21 26.12 19.81
CA GLU A 244 -9.13 26.64 18.98
C GLU A 244 -9.73 27.27 17.73
N ASP A 245 -9.20 28.43 17.33
CA ASP A 245 -9.64 29.12 16.12
C ASP A 245 -9.38 28.24 14.88
N GLY A 246 -10.42 28.05 14.08
CA GLY A 246 -10.39 27.20 12.88
C GLY A 246 -10.45 25.70 13.16
N VAL A 247 -10.67 25.26 14.41
CA VAL A 247 -10.82 23.84 14.76
C VAL A 247 -12.21 23.58 15.34
N ILE A 248 -13.06 22.93 14.55
CA ILE A 248 -14.45 22.67 14.89
C ILE A 248 -14.56 21.25 15.41
N SER A 249 -14.75 21.09 16.72
CA SER A 249 -14.88 19.79 17.37
C SER A 249 -16.18 19.08 16.99
N GLU A 250 -16.09 18.09 16.10
CA GLU A 250 -17.22 17.31 15.60
C GLU A 250 -16.83 15.85 15.40
N THR A 251 -17.69 14.92 15.83
CA THR A 251 -17.48 13.48 15.62
C THR A 251 -18.16 13.05 14.33
N GLY A 252 -17.38 12.46 13.41
CA GLY A 252 -17.87 11.99 12.12
C GLY A 252 -18.37 10.55 12.13
N ASN A 253 -18.65 10.06 10.91
CA ASN A 253 -19.08 8.69 10.66
C ASN A 253 -17.88 7.76 10.45
N TYR A 254 -18.13 6.45 10.54
CA TYR A 254 -17.19 5.40 10.14
C TYR A 254 -16.98 5.41 8.63
N VAL A 255 -15.76 5.70 8.20
CA VAL A 255 -15.37 5.82 6.79
C VAL A 255 -14.05 5.10 6.52
N GLU A 256 -13.70 4.99 5.25
CA GLU A 256 -12.35 4.64 4.82
C GLU A 256 -11.34 5.73 5.18
N ALA A 257 -10.11 5.36 5.58
CA ALA A 257 -9.02 6.32 5.76
C ALA A 257 -8.52 6.89 4.42
N GLY A 258 -7.84 8.04 4.50
CA GLY A 258 -7.25 8.72 3.33
C GLY A 258 -6.17 7.89 2.63
N TYR A 259 -5.92 8.23 1.37
CA TYR A 259 -4.90 7.63 0.51
C TYR A 259 -3.60 8.42 0.51
N THR A 260 -3.60 9.66 1.02
CA THR A 260 -2.42 10.53 1.01
C THR A 260 -2.04 11.03 2.41
N MET A 261 -0.74 11.09 2.67
CA MET A 261 -0.17 11.78 3.85
C MET A 261 0.60 13.03 3.39
N SER A 262 0.33 14.17 4.00
CA SER A 262 1.15 15.37 3.80
C SER A 262 2.58 15.16 4.31
N SER A 263 3.58 15.52 3.52
CA SER A 263 5.01 15.43 3.90
C SER A 263 5.40 16.23 5.15
N ASN A 264 4.53 17.15 5.59
CA ASN A 264 4.75 17.98 6.78
C ASN A 264 3.98 17.47 8.03
N ASN A 265 3.19 16.41 7.89
CA ASN A 265 2.48 15.78 8.99
C ASN A 265 3.31 14.64 9.57
N HIS A 266 3.22 14.44 10.89
CA HIS A 266 3.92 13.35 11.56
C HIS A 266 3.30 13.03 12.91
N ASP A 267 3.42 11.78 13.32
CA ASP A 267 3.09 11.30 14.65
C ASP A 267 4.16 10.36 15.17
N VAL A 268 4.50 10.52 16.44
CA VAL A 268 5.62 9.84 17.11
C VAL A 268 5.20 9.40 18.51
N ILE A 269 5.91 8.41 19.05
CA ILE A 269 5.92 8.13 20.48
C ILE A 269 7.22 8.70 21.07
N VAL A 270 7.07 9.74 21.88
CA VAL A 270 8.18 10.38 22.60
C VAL A 270 8.49 9.59 23.87
N ARG A 271 9.70 9.04 23.96
CA ARG A 271 10.22 8.35 25.15
C ARG A 271 11.09 9.31 25.97
N PHE A 272 10.73 9.51 27.23
CA PHE A 272 11.49 10.37 28.14
C PHE A 272 12.68 9.63 28.77
N PRO A 273 13.73 10.36 29.19
CA PRO A 273 14.89 9.77 29.85
C PRO A 273 14.55 8.94 31.08
N GLU A 274 15.34 7.90 31.34
CA GLU A 274 15.21 7.09 32.55
C GLU A 274 15.35 7.97 33.80
N GLY A 275 14.51 7.74 34.81
CA GLY A 275 14.47 8.54 36.04
C GLY A 275 13.73 9.88 35.91
N SER A 276 13.24 10.27 34.73
CA SER A 276 12.38 11.46 34.56
C SER A 276 11.02 11.32 35.27
N GLY A 277 10.55 10.10 35.50
CA GLY A 277 9.23 9.82 36.06
C GLY A 277 8.06 10.09 35.10
N VAL A 278 8.34 10.32 33.81
CA VAL A 278 7.33 10.60 32.79
C VAL A 278 7.15 9.40 31.86
N SER A 279 5.92 8.92 31.73
CA SER A 279 5.57 7.86 30.79
C SER A 279 5.73 8.32 29.34
N PRO A 280 6.08 7.43 28.40
CA PRO A 280 6.10 7.76 26.98
C PRO A 280 4.78 8.37 26.49
N LEU A 281 4.87 9.35 25.61
CA LEU A 281 3.74 10.16 25.15
C LEU A 281 3.60 10.05 23.63
N TYR A 282 2.41 9.69 23.15
CA TYR A 282 2.10 9.80 21.73
C TYR A 282 1.77 11.27 21.40
N ILE A 283 2.38 11.81 20.34
CA ILE A 283 2.12 13.15 19.84
C ILE A 283 1.92 13.09 18.33
N SER A 284 0.86 13.71 17.84
CA SER A 284 0.62 13.96 16.42
C SER A 284 0.67 15.44 16.13
N ALA A 285 1.35 15.82 15.05
CA ALA A 285 1.51 17.19 14.56
C ALA A 285 1.05 17.28 13.10
N VAL A 286 0.03 18.10 12.86
CA VAL A 286 -0.66 18.24 11.57
C VAL A 286 -0.56 19.69 11.07
N GLU A 287 -0.25 19.84 9.79
CA GLU A 287 -0.31 21.10 9.04
C GLU A 287 -1.77 21.44 8.67
N ILE A 288 -2.14 22.72 8.83
CA ILE A 288 -3.43 23.25 8.39
C ILE A 288 -3.27 23.70 6.93
N LEU A 289 -4.04 23.11 6.02
CA LEU A 289 -3.94 23.40 4.60
C LEU A 289 -4.75 24.64 4.20
N ASP A 290 -4.23 25.43 3.26
CA ASP A 290 -4.98 26.53 2.63
C ASP A 290 -5.91 26.01 1.52
N SER A 291 -6.85 26.84 1.06
CA SER A 291 -7.88 26.42 0.08
C SER A 291 -7.32 25.85 -1.23
N ASN A 292 -6.16 26.35 -1.69
CA ASN A 292 -5.52 25.84 -2.89
C ASN A 292 -4.90 24.47 -2.64
N SER A 293 -4.19 24.31 -1.52
CA SER A 293 -3.57 23.04 -1.12
C SER A 293 -4.61 21.95 -0.83
N LEU A 294 -5.77 22.31 -0.26
CA LEU A 294 -6.90 21.39 -0.08
C LEU A 294 -7.38 20.83 -1.43
N SER A 295 -7.50 21.68 -2.44
CA SER A 295 -7.93 21.26 -3.78
C SER A 295 -6.89 20.32 -4.41
N GLN A 296 -5.61 20.68 -4.35
CA GLN A 296 -4.52 19.84 -4.85
C GLN A 296 -4.45 18.49 -4.15
N ARG A 297 -4.58 18.47 -2.82
CA ARG A 297 -4.55 17.21 -2.07
C ARG A 297 -5.80 16.37 -2.33
N GLN A 298 -6.97 16.98 -2.54
CA GLN A 298 -8.17 16.23 -2.89
C GLN A 298 -8.07 15.58 -4.28
N GLU A 299 -7.43 16.23 -5.25
CA GLU A 299 -7.13 15.60 -6.55
C GLU A 299 -6.15 14.43 -6.39
N ALA A 300 -5.09 14.61 -5.59
CA ALA A 300 -4.14 13.53 -5.29
C ALA A 300 -4.80 12.34 -4.58
N GLU A 301 -5.71 12.59 -3.63
CA GLU A 301 -6.54 11.57 -2.97
C GLU A 301 -7.41 10.81 -3.97
N ASN A 302 -8.08 11.51 -4.87
CA ASN A 302 -8.94 10.89 -5.87
C ASN A 302 -8.13 10.00 -6.82
N ASN A 303 -6.99 10.49 -7.31
CA ASN A 303 -6.11 9.74 -8.20
C ASN A 303 -5.55 8.49 -7.50
N ALA A 304 -5.02 8.63 -6.30
CA ALA A 304 -4.48 7.51 -5.53
C ALA A 304 -5.55 6.45 -5.21
N LYS A 305 -6.79 6.89 -4.94
CA LYS A 305 -7.94 5.99 -4.76
C LYS A 305 -8.32 5.24 -6.02
N ASP A 306 -8.36 5.91 -7.16
CA ASP A 306 -8.67 5.28 -8.44
C ASP A 306 -7.57 4.31 -8.88
N ASP A 307 -6.29 4.67 -8.72
CA ASP A 307 -5.16 3.80 -9.02
C ASP A 307 -5.18 2.52 -8.16
N PHE A 308 -5.45 2.66 -6.86
CA PHE A 308 -5.64 1.51 -5.97
C PHE A 308 -6.79 0.62 -6.43
N ARG A 309 -7.95 1.20 -6.76
CA ARG A 309 -9.13 0.47 -7.23
C ARG A 309 -8.82 -0.31 -8.52
N VAL A 310 -8.18 0.34 -9.50
CA VAL A 310 -7.81 -0.28 -10.77
C VAL A 310 -6.83 -1.43 -10.55
N LYS A 311 -5.78 -1.23 -9.76
CA LYS A 311 -4.80 -2.27 -9.46
C LYS A 311 -5.44 -3.48 -8.77
N LYS A 312 -6.30 -3.23 -7.78
CA LYS A 312 -7.03 -4.29 -7.07
C LYS A 312 -7.93 -5.10 -8.00
N GLU A 313 -8.66 -4.44 -8.90
CA GLU A 313 -9.51 -5.11 -9.89
C GLU A 313 -8.67 -5.99 -10.83
N GLN A 314 -7.52 -5.48 -11.32
CA GLN A 314 -6.60 -6.24 -12.16
C GLN A 314 -6.03 -7.48 -11.46
N GLU A 315 -5.54 -7.33 -10.23
CA GLU A 315 -4.98 -8.44 -9.44
C GLU A 315 -6.03 -9.52 -9.13
N ASN A 316 -7.28 -9.11 -8.86
CA ASN A 316 -8.38 -10.04 -8.61
C ASN A 316 -8.82 -10.78 -9.88
N ASP A 317 -8.89 -10.08 -11.01
CA ASP A 317 -9.19 -10.68 -12.31
C ASP A 317 -8.08 -11.67 -12.71
N GLU A 318 -6.80 -11.31 -12.53
CA GLU A 318 -5.64 -12.18 -12.76
C GLU A 318 -5.71 -13.45 -11.90
N LYS A 319 -5.99 -13.31 -10.60
CA LYS A 319 -6.16 -14.46 -9.70
C LYS A 319 -7.31 -15.36 -10.11
N THR A 320 -8.43 -14.78 -10.57
CA THR A 320 -9.61 -15.53 -11.01
C THR A 320 -9.30 -16.36 -12.25
N VAL A 321 -8.61 -15.79 -13.25
CA VAL A 321 -8.22 -16.55 -14.45
C VAL A 321 -7.18 -17.61 -14.16
N LEU A 322 -6.20 -17.36 -13.28
CA LEU A 322 -5.21 -18.38 -12.91
C LEU A 322 -5.85 -19.56 -12.19
N THR A 323 -6.75 -19.28 -11.24
CA THR A 323 -7.51 -20.31 -10.53
C THR A 323 -8.32 -21.15 -11.52
N LYS A 324 -9.04 -20.48 -12.44
CA LYS A 324 -9.86 -21.20 -13.43
C LYS A 324 -9.01 -22.02 -14.38
N THR A 325 -7.86 -21.49 -14.77
CA THR A 325 -6.89 -22.20 -15.63
C THR A 325 -6.37 -23.45 -14.92
N SER A 326 -5.98 -23.33 -13.65
CA SER A 326 -5.54 -24.46 -12.82
C SER A 326 -6.59 -25.59 -12.80
N GLU A 327 -7.86 -25.27 -12.55
CA GLU A 327 -8.96 -26.25 -12.59
C GLU A 327 -9.10 -26.96 -13.94
N VAL A 328 -8.99 -26.20 -15.05
CA VAL A 328 -9.08 -26.75 -16.41
C VAL A 328 -7.89 -27.65 -16.70
N ILE A 329 -6.68 -27.28 -16.30
CA ILE A 329 -5.49 -28.12 -16.51
C ILE A 329 -5.55 -29.39 -15.66
N ILE A 330 -6.10 -29.36 -14.45
CA ILE A 330 -6.39 -30.56 -13.67
C ILE A 330 -7.41 -31.44 -14.41
N SER A 331 -8.47 -30.85 -14.95
CA SER A 331 -9.51 -31.58 -15.71
C SER A 331 -8.95 -32.22 -16.99
N VAL A 332 -8.02 -31.53 -17.68
CA VAL A 332 -7.24 -32.12 -18.78
C VAL A 332 -6.41 -33.30 -18.28
N GLY A 333 -5.73 -33.12 -17.15
CA GLY A 333 -5.00 -34.17 -16.43
C GLY A 333 -5.84 -35.43 -16.21
N ASP A 334 -7.05 -35.26 -15.67
CA ASP A 334 -7.95 -36.37 -15.40
C ASP A 334 -8.41 -37.07 -16.68
N LYS A 335 -8.89 -36.31 -17.68
CA LYS A 335 -9.38 -36.86 -18.96
C LYS A 335 -8.29 -37.61 -19.73
N VAL A 336 -7.10 -37.02 -19.86
CA VAL A 336 -5.98 -37.64 -20.59
C VAL A 336 -5.35 -38.76 -19.78
N GLY A 337 -5.30 -38.59 -18.46
CA GLY A 337 -4.74 -39.56 -17.52
C GLY A 337 -5.54 -40.86 -17.42
N GLU A 338 -6.81 -40.90 -17.82
CA GLU A 338 -7.54 -42.16 -18.02
C GLU A 338 -6.86 -43.07 -19.07
N TYR A 339 -6.18 -42.47 -20.05
CA TYR A 339 -5.47 -43.19 -21.11
C TYR A 339 -3.96 -43.27 -20.85
N LEU A 340 -3.32 -42.15 -20.44
CA LEU A 340 -1.86 -42.08 -20.22
C LEU A 340 -1.41 -42.43 -18.79
N GLY A 341 -2.35 -42.65 -17.88
CA GLY A 341 -2.09 -43.09 -16.51
C GLY A 341 -1.74 -41.98 -15.52
N ASP A 342 -1.52 -42.38 -14.27
CA ASP A 342 -1.40 -41.45 -13.12
C ASP A 342 -0.17 -40.55 -13.16
N LYS A 343 0.89 -40.93 -13.88
CA LYS A 343 2.06 -40.07 -14.07
C LYS A 343 1.71 -38.81 -14.84
N TYR A 344 0.83 -38.91 -15.84
CA TYR A 344 0.34 -37.75 -16.57
C TYR A 344 -0.54 -36.88 -15.66
N LYS A 345 -1.42 -37.49 -14.84
CA LYS A 345 -2.23 -36.76 -13.84
C LYS A 345 -1.36 -35.97 -12.87
N ALA A 346 -0.27 -36.57 -12.38
CA ALA A 346 0.67 -35.90 -11.50
C ALA A 346 1.35 -34.69 -12.16
N LEU A 347 1.84 -34.84 -13.40
CA LEU A 347 2.41 -33.74 -14.17
C LEU A 347 1.39 -32.60 -14.37
N SER A 348 0.15 -32.91 -14.75
CA SER A 348 -0.88 -31.88 -14.93
C SER A 348 -1.20 -31.13 -13.63
N ARG A 349 -1.18 -31.81 -12.48
CA ARG A 349 -1.33 -31.14 -11.17
C ARG A 349 -0.17 -30.20 -10.87
N GLU A 350 1.06 -30.58 -11.21
CA GLU A 350 2.22 -29.71 -11.00
C GLU A 350 2.17 -28.47 -11.91
N ILE A 351 1.79 -28.65 -13.18
CA ILE A 351 1.57 -27.52 -14.11
C ILE A 351 0.46 -26.61 -13.56
N ALA A 352 -0.67 -27.17 -13.14
CA ALA A 352 -1.79 -26.42 -12.58
C ALA A 352 -1.42 -25.66 -11.30
N GLU A 353 -0.61 -26.25 -10.42
CA GLU A 353 -0.08 -25.59 -9.22
C GLU A 353 0.85 -24.42 -9.58
N ASN A 354 1.70 -24.59 -10.59
CA ASN A 354 2.57 -23.52 -11.06
C ASN A 354 1.76 -22.37 -11.69
N ILE A 355 0.71 -22.67 -12.45
CA ILE A 355 -0.23 -21.68 -12.99
C ILE A 355 -0.96 -20.97 -11.86
N ASN A 356 -1.50 -21.69 -10.87
CA ASN A 356 -2.24 -21.07 -9.77
C ASN A 356 -1.39 -20.07 -8.97
N ASN A 357 -0.07 -20.28 -8.95
CA ASN A 357 0.92 -19.43 -8.29
C ASN A 357 1.71 -18.56 -9.29
N PHE A 358 1.18 -18.29 -10.49
CA PHE A 358 1.88 -17.54 -11.54
C PHE A 358 1.66 -16.03 -11.48
N GLN A 359 0.84 -15.55 -10.54
CA GLN A 359 0.55 -14.12 -10.40
C GLN A 359 1.83 -13.29 -10.23
N GLY A 360 1.98 -12.24 -11.05
CA GLY A 360 3.16 -11.39 -11.06
C GLY A 360 4.45 -12.02 -11.63
N LYS A 361 4.43 -13.27 -12.09
CA LYS A 361 5.58 -13.92 -12.76
C LYS A 361 5.57 -13.67 -14.27
N THR A 362 6.72 -13.86 -14.90
CA THR A 362 6.89 -13.76 -16.36
C THR A 362 6.98 -15.15 -17.01
N ILE A 363 6.34 -15.30 -18.18
CA ILE A 363 6.54 -16.51 -19.01
C ILE A 363 7.98 -16.59 -19.53
N ARG A 364 8.46 -17.80 -19.82
CA ARG A 364 9.74 -18.01 -20.51
C ARG A 364 9.72 -17.37 -21.90
N SER A 365 10.90 -16.97 -22.38
CA SER A 365 11.08 -16.36 -23.70
C SER A 365 10.62 -17.30 -24.83
N TYR A 366 10.30 -16.74 -25.99
CA TYR A 366 9.98 -17.55 -27.18
C TYR A 366 11.07 -18.55 -27.51
N ASP A 367 12.35 -18.14 -27.50
CA ASP A 367 13.47 -19.03 -27.84
C ASP A 367 13.58 -20.20 -26.85
N ASP A 368 13.41 -19.94 -25.57
CA ASP A 368 13.43 -20.95 -24.50
C ASP A 368 12.25 -21.92 -24.61
N ALA A 369 11.05 -21.40 -24.81
CA ALA A 369 9.84 -22.19 -24.95
C ALA A 369 9.87 -23.03 -26.24
N MET A 370 10.36 -22.47 -27.35
CA MET A 370 10.53 -23.18 -28.62
C MET A 370 11.60 -24.26 -28.53
N SER A 371 12.71 -24.02 -27.83
CA SER A 371 13.71 -25.06 -27.57
C SER A 371 13.08 -26.28 -26.88
N SER A 372 12.26 -26.01 -25.86
CA SER A 372 11.53 -27.05 -25.12
C SER A 372 10.53 -27.77 -26.04
N ILE A 373 9.71 -27.05 -26.82
CA ILE A 373 8.76 -27.68 -27.76
C ILE A 373 9.46 -28.51 -28.84
N ASN A 374 10.56 -28.01 -29.39
CA ASN A 374 11.35 -28.76 -30.38
C ASN A 374 11.89 -30.07 -29.77
N LYS A 375 12.34 -30.04 -28.52
CA LYS A 375 12.76 -31.23 -27.76
C LYS A 375 11.63 -32.26 -27.61
N LEU A 376 10.39 -31.81 -27.36
CA LEU A 376 9.22 -32.68 -27.29
C LEU A 376 8.89 -33.30 -28.65
N MET A 377 8.78 -32.46 -29.68
CA MET A 377 8.35 -32.88 -31.02
C MET A 377 9.40 -33.72 -31.75
N ALA A 378 10.67 -33.66 -31.32
CA ALA A 378 11.74 -34.53 -31.81
C ALA A 378 11.65 -35.97 -31.28
N ASN A 379 10.79 -36.25 -30.28
CA ASN A 379 10.66 -37.60 -29.73
C ASN A 379 10.10 -38.58 -30.79
N PRO A 380 10.84 -39.64 -31.17
CA PRO A 380 10.44 -40.53 -32.25
C PRO A 380 9.20 -41.38 -31.95
N SER A 381 8.83 -41.51 -30.66
CA SER A 381 7.63 -42.20 -30.20
C SER A 381 6.39 -41.29 -30.21
N LEU A 382 6.57 -39.96 -30.32
CA LEU A 382 5.47 -39.00 -30.41
C LEU A 382 5.04 -38.82 -31.88
N LYS A 383 4.20 -39.74 -32.38
CA LYS A 383 3.72 -39.72 -33.77
C LYS A 383 2.20 -39.78 -33.85
N ILE A 384 1.65 -39.17 -34.90
CA ILE A 384 0.24 -39.19 -35.23
C ILE A 384 0.05 -39.63 -36.69
N ASN A 385 -0.92 -40.50 -36.95
CA ASN A 385 -1.25 -40.91 -38.32
C ASN A 385 -2.09 -39.82 -39.03
N ALA A 386 -2.25 -39.95 -40.34
CA ALA A 386 -2.96 -38.95 -41.14
C ALA A 386 -4.46 -38.81 -40.77
N PRO A 387 -5.25 -39.90 -40.60
CA PRO A 387 -6.65 -39.79 -40.17
C PRO A 387 -6.83 -39.07 -38.82
N ASP A 388 -6.00 -39.41 -37.83
CA ASP A 388 -6.06 -38.81 -36.50
C ASP A 388 -5.65 -37.34 -36.53
N LYS A 389 -4.62 -36.99 -37.32
CA LYS A 389 -4.24 -35.60 -37.57
C LYS A 389 -5.40 -34.79 -38.16
N GLU A 390 -6.09 -35.35 -39.15
CA GLU A 390 -7.24 -34.70 -39.78
C GLU A 390 -8.40 -34.51 -38.79
N ALA A 391 -8.64 -35.48 -37.91
CA ALA A 391 -9.64 -35.36 -36.85
C ALA A 391 -9.35 -34.19 -35.89
N ILE A 392 -8.08 -34.02 -35.46
CA ILE A 392 -7.66 -32.89 -34.61
C ILE A 392 -7.88 -31.56 -35.33
N VAL A 393 -7.45 -31.47 -36.60
CA VAL A 393 -7.60 -30.26 -37.42
C VAL A 393 -9.08 -29.89 -37.60
N ASN A 394 -9.94 -30.86 -37.87
CA ASN A 394 -11.37 -30.62 -38.05
C ASN A 394 -12.04 -30.23 -36.72
N ALA A 395 -11.60 -30.79 -35.59
CA ALA A 395 -12.06 -30.38 -34.27
C ALA A 395 -11.70 -28.91 -33.97
N TRP A 396 -10.47 -28.49 -34.29
CA TRP A 396 -10.09 -27.07 -34.19
C TRP A 396 -10.86 -26.18 -35.14
N LYS A 397 -11.13 -26.59 -36.39
CA LYS A 397 -11.96 -25.79 -37.31
C LYS A 397 -13.38 -25.56 -36.78
N ALA A 398 -13.91 -26.50 -36.00
CA ALA A 398 -15.21 -26.39 -35.35
C ALA A 398 -15.18 -25.61 -34.01
N PHE A 399 -13.99 -25.26 -33.51
CA PHE A 399 -13.84 -24.52 -32.25
C PHE A 399 -14.41 -23.11 -32.37
N ASN A 400 -15.35 -22.77 -31.48
CA ASN A 400 -15.96 -21.46 -31.41
C ASN A 400 -15.08 -20.49 -30.61
N ALA A 401 -14.25 -19.72 -31.31
CA ALA A 401 -13.36 -18.72 -30.71
C ALA A 401 -14.13 -17.56 -30.05
N GLU A 402 -15.31 -17.20 -30.57
CA GLU A 402 -16.15 -16.15 -30.00
C GLU A 402 -16.71 -16.55 -28.64
N ASP A 403 -17.22 -17.78 -28.53
CA ASP A 403 -17.69 -18.34 -27.25
C ASP A 403 -16.54 -18.45 -26.23
N MET A 404 -15.34 -18.84 -26.67
CA MET A 404 -14.16 -18.84 -25.79
C MET A 404 -13.80 -17.43 -25.30
N GLY A 405 -13.83 -16.43 -26.20
CA GLY A 405 -13.61 -15.02 -25.83
C GLY A 405 -14.63 -14.52 -24.81
N ASN A 406 -15.91 -14.86 -25.00
CA ASN A 406 -16.98 -14.53 -24.06
C ASN A 406 -16.78 -15.20 -22.69
N LYS A 407 -16.43 -16.49 -22.67
CA LYS A 407 -16.16 -17.23 -21.43
C LYS A 407 -14.96 -16.68 -20.68
N PHE A 408 -13.90 -16.30 -21.40
CA PHE A 408 -12.72 -15.69 -20.80
C PHE A 408 -13.06 -14.30 -20.21
N ALA A 409 -13.78 -13.48 -20.96
CA ALA A 409 -14.24 -12.17 -20.49
C ALA A 409 -15.15 -12.27 -19.26
N ALA A 410 -15.93 -13.34 -19.13
CA ALA A 410 -16.77 -13.55 -17.94
C ALA A 410 -15.97 -13.86 -16.66
N LEU A 411 -14.67 -14.15 -16.74
CA LEU A 411 -13.81 -14.43 -15.58
C LEU A 411 -13.29 -13.16 -14.89
N GLY A 412 -13.40 -11.98 -15.51
CA GLY A 412 -12.87 -10.74 -14.94
C GLY A 412 -13.52 -9.51 -15.56
N LYS A 413 -13.62 -8.42 -14.81
CA LYS A 413 -14.30 -7.20 -15.26
C LYS A 413 -13.49 -6.42 -16.30
N THR A 414 -12.17 -6.59 -16.30
CA THR A 414 -11.23 -5.88 -17.17
C THR A 414 -11.11 -6.49 -18.56
N PHE A 415 -11.63 -7.70 -18.77
CA PHE A 415 -11.43 -8.47 -20.00
C PHE A 415 -12.52 -8.21 -21.04
N LYS A 416 -12.12 -7.81 -22.26
CA LYS A 416 -13.04 -7.50 -23.37
C LYS A 416 -13.23 -8.70 -24.30
N ALA A 417 -14.46 -9.20 -24.39
CA ALA A 417 -14.76 -10.42 -25.14
C ALA A 417 -14.26 -10.44 -26.59
N ALA A 418 -14.42 -9.34 -27.34
CA ALA A 418 -13.99 -9.25 -28.73
C ALA A 418 -12.46 -9.42 -28.90
N ASP A 419 -11.67 -8.81 -28.01
CA ASP A 419 -10.20 -8.90 -28.06
C ASP A 419 -9.74 -10.34 -27.78
N TYR A 420 -10.37 -11.00 -26.81
CA TYR A 420 -10.06 -12.38 -26.45
C TYR A 420 -10.55 -13.39 -27.49
N ALA A 421 -11.65 -13.11 -28.21
CA ALA A 421 -12.11 -13.92 -29.31
C ALA A 421 -11.11 -13.94 -30.47
N ILE A 422 -10.52 -12.78 -30.82
CA ILE A 422 -9.46 -12.69 -31.84
C ILE A 422 -8.24 -13.52 -31.42
N LYS A 423 -7.80 -13.40 -30.16
CA LYS A 423 -6.66 -14.16 -29.64
C LYS A 423 -6.92 -15.67 -29.63
N ALA A 424 -8.10 -16.10 -29.21
CA ALA A 424 -8.50 -17.51 -29.26
C ALA A 424 -8.57 -18.03 -30.71
N ASN A 425 -9.00 -17.19 -31.66
CA ASN A 425 -8.99 -17.51 -33.09
C ASN A 425 -7.56 -17.71 -33.61
N ASN A 426 -6.61 -16.86 -33.19
CA ASN A 426 -5.20 -17.02 -33.53
C ASN A 426 -4.62 -18.32 -32.97
N ILE A 427 -4.92 -18.67 -31.71
CA ILE A 427 -4.54 -19.98 -31.13
C ILE A 427 -5.08 -21.12 -32.00
N ARG A 428 -6.37 -21.06 -32.39
CA ARG A 428 -7.01 -22.09 -33.23
C ARG A 428 -6.26 -22.26 -34.55
N GLU A 429 -6.06 -21.18 -35.30
CA GLU A 429 -5.42 -21.21 -36.62
C GLU A 429 -3.97 -21.69 -36.55
N LYS A 430 -3.22 -21.19 -35.58
CA LYS A 430 -1.81 -21.55 -35.39
C LYS A 430 -1.64 -22.97 -34.83
N SER A 431 -2.62 -23.46 -34.07
CA SER A 431 -2.67 -24.88 -33.68
C SER A 431 -2.92 -25.77 -34.89
N ILE A 432 -3.86 -25.39 -35.78
CA ILE A 432 -4.10 -26.11 -37.04
C ILE A 432 -2.81 -26.18 -37.86
N GLU A 433 -2.09 -25.06 -38.00
CA GLU A 433 -0.80 -25.02 -38.70
C GLU A 433 0.21 -25.97 -38.06
N GLY A 434 0.35 -25.95 -36.73
CA GLY A 434 1.24 -26.85 -35.99
C GLY A 434 0.93 -28.34 -36.23
N TYR A 435 -0.34 -28.74 -36.18
CA TYR A 435 -0.73 -30.13 -36.46
C TYR A 435 -0.52 -30.53 -37.93
N GLN A 436 -0.75 -29.61 -38.87
CA GLN A 436 -0.60 -29.88 -40.30
C GLN A 436 0.87 -29.97 -40.71
N THR A 437 1.67 -28.99 -40.30
CA THR A 437 3.04 -28.75 -40.80
C THR A 437 4.13 -29.20 -39.84
N GLY A 438 3.83 -29.36 -38.56
CA GLY A 438 4.81 -29.55 -37.49
C GLY A 438 5.46 -28.25 -37.00
N ASN A 439 5.14 -27.10 -37.60
CA ASN A 439 5.67 -25.81 -37.21
C ASN A 439 4.85 -25.16 -36.09
N TRP A 440 5.36 -25.21 -34.87
CA TRP A 440 4.73 -24.59 -33.69
C TRP A 440 5.19 -23.15 -33.42
N GLY A 441 6.16 -22.65 -34.17
CA GLY A 441 6.69 -21.29 -34.03
C GLY A 441 5.62 -20.20 -34.03
N PRO A 442 4.69 -20.19 -35.00
CA PRO A 442 3.63 -19.18 -35.04
C PRO A 442 2.75 -19.16 -33.78
N LEU A 443 2.47 -20.34 -33.20
CA LEU A 443 1.66 -20.48 -32.00
C LEU A 443 2.38 -19.93 -30.77
N MET A 444 3.64 -20.34 -30.56
CA MET A 444 4.42 -19.90 -29.41
C MET A 444 4.73 -18.40 -29.48
N LEU A 445 5.01 -17.87 -30.68
CA LEU A 445 5.26 -16.44 -30.90
C LEU A 445 4.02 -15.59 -30.63
N GLU A 446 2.82 -16.10 -30.88
CA GLU A 446 1.57 -15.38 -30.57
C GLU A 446 1.47 -15.05 -29.08
N VAL A 447 1.80 -16.01 -28.21
CA VAL A 447 1.68 -15.85 -26.76
C VAL A 447 2.67 -14.80 -26.26
N GLU A 448 3.92 -14.84 -26.73
CA GLU A 448 4.92 -13.84 -26.40
C GLU A 448 4.52 -12.45 -26.93
N SER A 449 3.94 -12.37 -28.14
CA SER A 449 3.50 -11.11 -28.73
C SER A 449 2.45 -10.38 -27.87
N TRP A 450 1.58 -11.12 -27.17
CA TRP A 450 0.62 -10.51 -26.24
C TRP A 450 1.31 -9.84 -25.07
N VAL A 451 2.34 -10.50 -24.51
CA VAL A 451 3.11 -9.95 -23.39
C VAL A 451 3.90 -8.73 -23.83
N ILE A 452 4.55 -8.79 -25.00
CA ILE A 452 5.25 -7.63 -25.60
C ILE A 452 4.28 -6.46 -25.84
N SER A 453 3.02 -6.75 -26.16
CA SER A 453 1.97 -5.74 -26.36
C SER A 453 1.32 -5.23 -25.06
N GLY A 454 1.88 -5.57 -23.89
CA GLY A 454 1.43 -5.07 -22.58
C GLY A 454 0.43 -5.96 -21.83
N MET A 455 0.16 -7.18 -22.28
CA MET A 455 -0.63 -8.15 -21.50
C MET A 455 0.21 -8.73 -20.35
N ALA A 456 -0.37 -8.81 -19.14
CA ALA A 456 0.27 -9.49 -18.03
C ALA A 456 0.55 -10.97 -18.38
N SER A 457 1.74 -11.46 -18.06
CA SER A 457 2.18 -12.83 -18.40
C SER A 457 1.26 -13.92 -17.84
N ALA A 458 0.74 -13.74 -16.63
CA ALA A 458 -0.25 -14.64 -16.03
C ALA A 458 -1.56 -14.71 -16.83
N VAL A 459 -2.04 -13.57 -17.35
CA VAL A 459 -3.25 -13.51 -18.18
C VAL A 459 -3.00 -14.15 -19.54
N ALA A 460 -1.83 -13.90 -20.15
CA ALA A 460 -1.42 -14.53 -21.41
C ALA A 460 -1.33 -16.06 -21.28
N LEU A 461 -0.66 -16.55 -20.22
CA LEU A 461 -0.55 -17.97 -19.90
C LEU A 461 -1.93 -18.59 -19.64
N SER A 462 -2.80 -17.89 -18.92
CA SER A 462 -4.18 -18.33 -18.64
C SER A 462 -5.00 -18.46 -19.93
N LEU A 463 -4.98 -17.45 -20.80
CA LEU A 463 -5.72 -17.48 -22.08
C LEU A 463 -5.27 -18.63 -22.97
N PHE A 464 -3.96 -18.79 -23.11
CA PHE A 464 -3.36 -19.87 -23.89
C PHE A 464 -3.78 -21.24 -23.34
N SER A 465 -3.57 -21.44 -22.04
CA SER A 465 -3.84 -22.69 -21.34
C SER A 465 -5.33 -23.03 -21.31
N LEU A 466 -6.21 -22.05 -21.07
CA LEU A 466 -7.66 -22.25 -21.08
C LEU A 466 -8.17 -22.60 -22.47
N THR A 467 -7.68 -21.94 -23.52
CA THR A 467 -8.12 -22.22 -24.89
C THR A 467 -7.71 -23.63 -25.31
N LEU A 468 -6.46 -24.03 -25.07
CA LEU A 468 -5.99 -25.37 -25.35
C LEU A 468 -6.71 -26.43 -24.51
N GLY A 469 -6.76 -26.24 -23.18
CA GLY A 469 -7.31 -27.22 -22.26
C GLY A 469 -8.82 -27.42 -22.42
N SER A 470 -9.58 -26.33 -22.51
CA SER A 470 -11.05 -26.41 -22.70
C SER A 470 -11.41 -27.01 -24.06
N ALA A 471 -10.65 -26.72 -25.12
CA ALA A 471 -10.83 -27.33 -26.43
C ALA A 471 -10.64 -28.85 -26.36
N LEU A 472 -9.54 -29.34 -25.76
CA LEU A 472 -9.30 -30.77 -25.60
C LEU A 472 -10.41 -31.47 -24.78
N ILE A 473 -10.91 -30.83 -23.73
CA ILE A 473 -12.02 -31.38 -22.93
C ILE A 473 -13.30 -31.47 -23.79
N ALA A 474 -13.58 -30.48 -24.63
CA ALA A 474 -14.79 -30.43 -25.46
C ALA A 474 -14.71 -31.27 -26.74
N PHE A 475 -13.51 -31.58 -27.24
CA PHE A 475 -13.36 -32.33 -28.48
C PHE A 475 -13.84 -33.79 -28.35
N GLY A 476 -14.65 -34.21 -29.35
CA GLY A 476 -15.12 -35.59 -29.53
C GLY A 476 -14.10 -36.47 -30.25
N LEU A 477 -12.89 -36.58 -29.68
CA LEU A 477 -11.77 -37.35 -30.25
C LEU A 477 -11.67 -38.73 -29.60
N SER A 478 -11.05 -39.69 -30.30
CA SER A 478 -10.75 -41.01 -29.74
C SER A 478 -9.72 -40.90 -28.60
N SER A 479 -9.66 -41.90 -27.71
CA SER A 479 -8.75 -41.90 -26.56
C SER A 479 -7.28 -41.77 -26.96
N THR A 480 -6.84 -42.44 -28.02
CA THR A 480 -5.49 -42.32 -28.57
C THR A 480 -5.17 -40.88 -28.98
N VAL A 481 -6.11 -40.22 -29.65
CA VAL A 481 -5.95 -38.84 -30.11
C VAL A 481 -5.99 -37.86 -28.94
N VAL A 482 -6.86 -38.08 -27.95
CA VAL A 482 -6.88 -37.32 -26.69
C VAL A 482 -5.53 -37.44 -25.97
N GLY A 483 -4.93 -38.64 -25.93
CA GLY A 483 -3.60 -38.86 -25.39
C GLY A 483 -2.52 -38.02 -26.10
N PHE A 484 -2.48 -38.09 -27.43
CA PHE A 484 -1.53 -37.32 -28.23
C PHE A 484 -1.68 -35.80 -28.03
N VAL A 485 -2.91 -35.28 -28.12
CA VAL A 485 -3.19 -33.85 -27.95
C VAL A 485 -2.88 -33.40 -26.51
N GLY A 486 -3.16 -34.25 -25.51
CA GLY A 486 -2.81 -34.00 -24.12
C GLY A 486 -1.32 -33.77 -23.93
N VAL A 487 -0.48 -34.64 -24.50
CA VAL A 487 0.98 -34.49 -24.48
C VAL A 487 1.42 -33.17 -25.12
N VAL A 488 0.89 -32.82 -26.30
CA VAL A 488 1.25 -31.58 -26.99
C VAL A 488 0.86 -30.35 -26.18
N ILE A 489 -0.34 -30.33 -25.61
CA ILE A 489 -0.84 -29.20 -24.80
C ILE A 489 -0.05 -29.07 -23.50
N ALA A 490 0.16 -30.16 -22.77
CA ALA A 490 0.97 -30.14 -21.54
C ALA A 490 2.40 -29.66 -21.83
N GLY A 491 2.97 -30.08 -22.96
CA GLY A 491 4.27 -29.62 -23.41
C GLY A 491 4.30 -28.13 -23.73
N ALA A 492 3.33 -27.64 -24.51
CA ALA A 492 3.25 -26.24 -24.91
C ALA A 492 3.04 -25.28 -23.73
N ILE A 493 2.16 -25.64 -22.80
CA ILE A 493 1.93 -24.87 -21.58
C ILE A 493 3.17 -24.96 -20.67
N GLY A 494 3.68 -26.17 -20.46
CA GLY A 494 4.87 -26.41 -19.64
C GLY A 494 6.09 -25.63 -20.13
N ALA A 495 6.28 -25.53 -21.45
CA ALA A 495 7.41 -24.82 -22.05
C ALA A 495 7.47 -23.32 -21.68
N PHE A 496 6.32 -22.66 -21.48
CA PHE A 496 6.26 -21.27 -21.01
C PHE A 496 6.52 -21.10 -19.51
N ILE A 497 6.50 -22.19 -18.75
CA ILE A 497 6.69 -22.18 -17.30
C ILE A 497 8.10 -22.68 -16.95
N ASP A 498 8.45 -23.90 -17.37
CA ASP A 498 9.70 -24.58 -16.99
C ASP A 498 10.00 -25.76 -17.94
N ASP A 499 11.26 -25.93 -18.39
CA ASP A 499 11.69 -27.02 -19.28
C ASP A 499 11.49 -28.40 -18.62
N LYS A 500 11.49 -28.48 -17.28
CA LYS A 500 11.31 -29.74 -16.55
C LYS A 500 10.04 -30.49 -16.95
N PHE A 501 8.97 -29.76 -17.30
CA PHE A 501 7.69 -30.36 -17.68
C PHE A 501 7.79 -31.10 -19.00
N VAL A 502 8.56 -30.55 -19.95
CA VAL A 502 8.82 -31.23 -21.23
C VAL A 502 9.73 -32.44 -21.03
N ASP A 503 10.73 -32.34 -20.15
CA ASP A 503 11.57 -33.49 -19.79
C ASP A 503 10.78 -34.64 -19.19
N GLU A 504 9.81 -34.33 -18.33
CA GLU A 504 8.96 -35.33 -17.71
C GLU A 504 8.04 -36.03 -18.73
N LEU A 505 7.50 -35.28 -19.70
CA LEU A 505 6.76 -35.84 -20.83
C LEU A 505 7.62 -36.83 -21.62
N ASN A 506 8.82 -36.43 -22.03
CA ASN A 506 9.70 -37.24 -22.86
C ASN A 506 10.23 -38.49 -22.16
N HIS A 507 10.58 -38.40 -20.88
CA HIS A 507 11.28 -39.48 -20.19
C HIS A 507 10.37 -40.41 -19.37
N LYS A 508 9.21 -39.93 -18.93
CA LYS A 508 8.35 -40.67 -17.99
C LYS A 508 6.97 -41.03 -18.55
N ILE A 509 6.51 -40.34 -19.60
CA ILE A 509 5.15 -40.48 -20.13
C ILE A 509 5.17 -41.06 -21.55
N ILE A 510 5.86 -40.42 -22.48
CA ILE A 510 6.02 -40.89 -23.87
C ILE A 510 7.10 -41.98 -23.85
N LYS A 511 6.72 -43.23 -24.06
CA LYS A 511 7.66 -44.36 -24.17
C LYS A 511 7.83 -44.75 -25.62
#